data_AF-A0A929DP60-F1
#
_entry.id   AF-A0A929DP60-F1
#
_cell.length_a   1.000
_cell.length_b   1.000
_cell.length_c   1.000
_cell.angle_alpha   90.00
_cell.angle_beta   90.00
_cell.angle_gamma   90.00
#
_symmetry.space_group_name_H-M   'P 1'
#
loop_
_entity.id
_entity.type
_entity.pdbx_description
1 polymer ?
#
loop_
_entity_poly.entity_id
_entity_poly.type
_entity_poly.pdbx_seq_one_letter_code
_entity_poly.pdbx_strand_id
1 'polypeptide(L)' 'MKKIAILGSTGSIGQQALDIIRALPDQLQVVALAGDKNLKL' A
#
# COMPACT_ATOMS: atom_id res chain seq x y z
N MET A 1 -13.90 6.59 4.98
CA MET A 1 -13.15 5.50 4.33
C MET A 1 -12.82 5.85 2.87
N LYS A 2 -11.54 6.06 2.54
CA LYS A 2 -11.06 6.24 1.16
C LYS A 2 -10.37 4.97 0.70
N LYS A 3 -10.68 4.54 -0.52
CA LYS A 3 -10.12 3.33 -1.15
C LYS A 3 -8.90 3.72 -1.97
N ILE A 4 -7.75 3.10 -1.68
CA ILE A 4 -6.47 3.42 -2.28
C ILE A 4 -5.91 2.20 -3.02
N ALA A 5 -5.46 2.42 -4.26
CA ALA A 5 -4.65 1.48 -5.02
C ALA A 5 -3.20 1.96 -5.02
N ILE A 6 -2.24 1.07 -4.75
CA ILE A 6 -0.80 1.41 -4.72
C ILE A 6 -0.08 0.70 -5.86
N LEU A 7 0.37 1.47 -6.85
CA LEU A 7 1.19 1.00 -7.96
C LEU A 7 2.68 1.19 -7.61
N GLY A 8 3.49 0.12 -7.67
CA GLY A 8 4.86 0.14 -7.17
C GLY A 8 4.94 0.02 -5.64
N SER A 9 4.00 -0.72 -5.04
CA SER A 9 3.86 -0.97 -3.59
C SER A 9 5.11 -1.55 -2.92
N THR A 10 6.03 -2.08 -3.70
CA THR A 10 7.23 -2.80 -3.27
C THR A 10 8.46 -1.90 -3.23
N GLY A 11 8.38 -0.70 -3.84
CA GLY A 11 9.42 0.32 -3.78
C GLY A 11 9.32 1.18 -2.51
N SER A 12 10.33 2.03 -2.30
CA SER A 12 10.42 2.88 -1.10
C SER A 12 9.17 3.73 -0.84
N ILE A 13 8.63 4.38 -1.89
CA ILE A 13 7.41 5.20 -1.78
C ILE A 13 6.20 4.34 -1.42
N GLY A 14 6.05 3.18 -2.07
CA GLY A 14 4.94 2.27 -1.83
C GLY A 14 4.91 1.71 -0.42
N GLN A 15 6.07 1.33 0.12
CA GLN A 15 6.20 0.87 1.50
C GLN A 15 5.89 1.98 2.52
N GLN A 16 6.44 3.19 2.32
CA GLN A 16 6.14 4.33 3.20
C GLN A 16 4.65 4.73 3.15
N ALA A 17 4.02 4.67 1.98
CA ALA A 17 2.59 4.90 1.85
C ALA A 17 1.77 3.85 2.63
N LEU A 18 2.19 2.58 2.61
CA LEU A 18 1.57 1.52 3.40
C LEU A 18 1.66 1.79 4.90
N ASP A 19 2.77 2.35 5.39
CA ASP A 19 2.93 2.67 6.81
C ASP A 19 1.94 3.75 7.27
N ILE A 20 1.70 4.78 6.44
CA ILE A 20 0.68 5.80 6.72
C ILE A 20 -0.72 5.19 6.71
N ILE A 21 -1.01 4.30 5.75
CA ILE A 21 -2.32 3.66 5.67
C ILE A 21 -2.57 2.74 6.88
N ARG A 22 -1.56 2.02 7.36
CA ARG A 22 -1.62 1.22 8.59
C ARG A 22 -1.88 2.08 9.84
N ALA A 23 -1.36 3.31 9.86
CA ALA A 23 -1.56 4.25 10.96
C ALA A 23 -2.96 4.89 10.97
N LEU A 24 -3.71 4.83 9.85
CA LEU A 24 -5.02 5.49 9.69
C LEU A 24 -6.11 4.52 9.20
N PRO A 25 -6.34 3.38 9.89
CA PRO A 25 -7.22 2.31 9.38
C PRO A 25 -8.70 2.72 9.26
N ASP A 26 -9.17 3.67 10.08
CA ASP A 26 -10.56 4.16 10.00
C ASP A 26 -10.80 5.11 8.81
N GLN A 27 -9.71 5.63 8.24
CA GLN A 27 -9.77 6.62 7.16
C GLN A 27 -9.40 6.00 5.81
N LEU A 28 -8.45 5.07 5.79
CA LEU A 28 -7.79 4.56 4.58
C LEU A 28 -7.90 3.03 4.49
N GLN A 29 -8.24 2.55 3.30
CA GLN A 29 -8.29 1.13 2.99
C GLN A 29 -7.53 0.86 1.69
N VAL A 30 -6.53 -0.02 1.76
CA VAL A 30 -5.89 -0.57 0.55
C VAL A 30 -6.85 -1.54 -0.12
N VAL A 31 -7.14 -1.31 -1.40
CA VAL A 31 -8.00 -2.19 -2.21
C VAL A 31 -7.26 -2.89 -3.35
N ALA A 32 -6.06 -2.42 -3.69
CA ALA A 32 -5.20 -3.06 -4.69
C ALA A 32 -3.73 -2.72 -4.43
N LEU A 33 -2.86 -3.68 -4.68
CA LEU A 33 -1.41 -3.54 -4.68
C LEU A 33 -0.87 -4.05 -6.01
N ALA A 34 0.02 -3.28 -6.62
CA ALA A 34 0.80 -3.72 -7.77
C ALA A 34 2.29 -3.49 -7.49
N GLY A 35 3.13 -4.38 -8.00
CA GLY A 35 4.58 -4.31 -7.94
C GLY A 35 5.17 -5.18 -9.05
N ASP A 36 6.39 -4.86 -9.49
CA ASP A 36 7.04 -5.58 -10.59
C ASP A 36 7.59 -6.94 -10.13
N LYS A 37 8.46 -6.93 -9.11
CA LYS A 37 9.00 -8.12 -8.47
C LYS A 37 8.87 -7.97 -6.96
N ASN A 38 7.94 -8.68 -6.33
CA ASN A 38 7.97 -8.86 -4.88
C ASN A 38 7.24 -10.13 -4.46
N LEU A 39 8.01 -11.18 -4.32
CA LEU A 39 7.57 -12.45 -3.77
C LEU A 39 8.72 -12.99 -2.92
N LYS A 40 8.45 -13.21 -1.64
CA LYS A 40 8.63 -14.53 -1.02
C LYS A 40 7.72 -14.61 0.20
N LEU A 41 6.94 -15.69 0.21
CA LEU A 41 5.85 -16.01 1.12
C LEU A 41 6.31 -16.13 2.57
#